data_AF-A0A5J4QZI7-F1
#
_entry.id   AF-A0A5J4QZI7-F1
#
_cell.length_a   1.000
_cell.length_b   1.000
_cell.length_c   1.000
_cell.angle_alpha   90.00
_cell.angle_beta   90.00
_cell.angle_gamma   90.00
#
_symmetry.space_group_name_H-M   'P 1'
#
loop_
_entity.id
_entity.type
_entity.pdbx_description
1 polymer ?
#
loop_
_entity_poly.entity_id
_entity_poly.type
_entity_poly.pdbx_seq_one_letter_code
_entity_poly.pdbx_strand_id
1 'polypeptide(L)' 'MQAYCGTIASYMKENPPSSIPQARAMIEQITGIKRGLTQTRSFLTSLGFRFLKVGTIPAKAMNELKKTNKEISLKKN' A
#
# COMPACT_ATOMS: atom_id res chain seq x y z
N MET A 1 10.80 -16.46 5.23
CA MET A 1 9.64 -15.55 5.16
C MET A 1 8.65 -15.76 6.30
N GLN A 2 8.45 -16.98 6.82
CA GLN A 2 7.49 -17.25 7.90
C GLN A 2 7.68 -16.34 9.14
N ALA A 3 8.93 -16.06 9.52
CA ALA A 3 9.27 -15.28 10.72
C ALA A 3 8.84 -13.80 10.66
N TYR A 4 8.69 -13.21 9.47
CA TYR A 4 8.34 -11.78 9.32
C TYR A 4 6.86 -11.55 9.00
N CYS A 5 6.03 -12.60 8.91
CA CYS A 5 4.65 -12.46 8.46
C CYS A 5 3.82 -11.58 9.40
N GLY A 6 4.04 -11.68 10.72
CA GLY A 6 3.34 -10.88 11.71
C GLY A 6 3.67 -9.38 11.59
N THR A 7 4.96 -9.05 11.46
CA THR A 7 5.41 -7.66 11.30
C THR A 7 4.89 -7.05 9.99
N ILE A 8 4.95 -7.80 8.89
CA ILE A 8 4.44 -7.33 7.59
C ILE A 8 2.92 -7.14 7.64
N ALA A 9 2.18 -8.09 8.23
CA ALA A 9 0.73 -7.98 8.34
C ALA A 9 0.30 -6.77 9.18
N SER A 10 0.97 -6.51 10.32
CA SER A 10 0.70 -5.34 11.15
C SER A 10 0.99 -4.04 10.39
N TYR A 11 2.16 -3.97 9.75
CA TYR A 11 2.57 -2.77 8.99
C TYR A 11 1.62 -2.47 7.83
N MET A 12 1.18 -3.49 7.10
CA MET A 12 0.25 -3.34 5.97
C MET A 12 -1.19 -3.05 6.40
N LYS A 13 -1.55 -3.36 7.65
CA LYS A 13 -2.84 -2.99 8.23
C LYS A 13 -2.89 -1.51 8.60
N GLU A 14 -1.78 -0.98 9.10
CA GLU A 14 -1.63 0.46 9.39
C GLU A 14 -1.45 1.29 8.11
N ASN A 15 -0.69 0.75 7.13
CA ASN A 15 -0.38 1.40 5.87
C ASN A 15 -0.84 0.53 4.70
N PRO A 16 -2.14 0.55 4.35
CA PRO A 16 -2.66 -0.29 3.27
C PRO A 16 -2.01 0.10 1.94
N PRO A 17 -1.35 -0.84 1.23
CA PRO A 17 -0.73 -0.54 -0.05
C PRO A 17 -1.80 -0.35 -1.13
N SER A 18 -1.67 0.74 -1.88
CA SER A 18 -2.59 1.08 -2.98
C SER A 18 -2.36 0.22 -4.22
N SER A 19 -1.22 -0.47 -4.33
CA SER A 19 -0.87 -1.31 -5.47
C SER A 19 0.13 -2.41 -5.10
N ILE A 20 0.20 -3.48 -5.93
CA ILE A 20 1.15 -4.59 -5.74
C ILE A 20 2.62 -4.13 -5.80
N PRO A 21 3.05 -3.23 -6.72
CA PRO A 21 4.42 -2.71 -6.72
C PRO A 21 4.77 -1.97 -5.43
N GLN A 22 3.82 -1.21 -4.87
CA GLN A 22 4.01 -0.52 -3.59
C GLN A 22 4.13 -1.52 -2.44
N ALA A 23 3.27 -2.56 -2.41
CA ALA A 23 3.38 -3.64 -1.45
C ALA A 23 4.74 -4.36 -1.51
N ARG A 24 5.25 -4.61 -2.72
CA ARG A 24 6.60 -5.19 -2.92
C ARG A 24 7.67 -4.29 -2.31
N ALA A 25 7.63 -3.00 -2.60
CA ALA A 25 8.60 -2.04 -2.08
C ALA A 25 8.57 -1.99 -0.55
N MET A 26 7.38 -1.98 0.07
CA MET A 26 7.23 -2.02 1.53
C MET A 26 7.82 -3.30 2.13
N ILE A 27 7.54 -4.47 1.53
CA ILE A 27 8.12 -5.75 1.97
C ILE A 27 9.64 -5.74 1.83
N GLU A 28 10.17 -5.17 0.75
CA GLU A 28 11.61 -5.02 0.52
C GLU A 28 12.27 -4.09 1.55
N GLN A 29 11.61 -3.02 1.98
CA GLN A 29 12.11 -2.14 3.05
C GLN A 29 12.13 -2.85 4.42
N ILE A 30 11.10 -3.63 4.75
CA ILE A 30 10.98 -4.31 6.05
C ILE A 30 11.91 -5.52 6.14
N THR A 31 12.01 -6.29 5.05
CA THR A 31 12.68 -7.60 5.05
C THR A 31 14.00 -7.62 4.31
N GLY A 32 14.30 -6.60 3.50
CA GLY A 32 15.45 -6.60 2.58
C GLY A 32 15.29 -7.54 1.38
N ILE A 33 14.18 -8.30 1.28
CA ILE A 33 14.01 -9.34 0.27
C ILE A 33 13.07 -8.89 -0.83
N LYS A 34 13.57 -8.88 -2.07
CA LYS A 34 12.78 -8.58 -3.26
C LYS A 34 12.14 -9.85 -3.83
N ARG A 35 10.82 -9.80 -4.06
CA ARG A 35 10.03 -10.88 -4.67
C ARG A 35 9.31 -10.40 -5.93
N GLY A 36 8.98 -11.33 -6.82
CA GLY A 36 8.18 -11.04 -8.01
C GLY A 36 6.77 -10.57 -7.66
N LEU A 37 6.16 -9.75 -8.52
CA LEU A 37 4.82 -9.18 -8.28
C LEU A 37 3.75 -10.26 -8.04
N THR A 38 3.79 -11.34 -8.81
CA THR A 38 2.87 -12.48 -8.65
C THR A 38 3.05 -13.17 -7.30
N GLN A 39 4.29 -13.35 -6.83
CA GLN A 39 4.58 -13.95 -5.52
C GLN A 39 4.10 -13.04 -4.39
N THR A 40 4.33 -11.73 -4.51
CA THR A 40 3.81 -10.73 -3.56
C THR A 40 2.28 -10.76 -3.49
N ARG A 41 1.60 -10.89 -4.65
CA ARG A 41 0.15 -11.01 -4.69
C ARG A 41 -0.34 -12.27 -3.98
N SER A 42 0.23 -13.44 -4.30
CA SER A 42 -0.14 -14.70 -3.64
C SER A 42 0.09 -14.65 -2.13
N PHE A 43 1.19 -14.01 -1.70
CA PHE A 43 1.48 -13.80 -0.28
C PHE A 43 0.42 -12.94 0.41
N LEU A 44 0.02 -11.81 -0.19
CA LEU A 44 -1.05 -10.97 0.36
C LEU A 44 -2.39 -11.68 0.44
N THR A 45 -2.73 -12.46 -0.59
CA THR A 45 -3.94 -13.30 -0.57
C THR A 45 -3.87 -14.33 0.56
N SER A 46 -2.71 -14.96 0.78
CA SER A 46 -2.52 -15.92 1.86
C SER A 46 -2.63 -15.29 3.26
N LEU A 47 -2.33 -14.00 3.38
CA LEU A 47 -2.52 -13.21 4.61
C LEU A 47 -3.98 -12.74 4.81
N GLY A 48 -4.88 -13.02 3.86
CA GLY A 48 -6.30 -12.65 3.96
C GLY A 48 -6.62 -11.23 3.49
N PHE A 49 -5.69 -10.53 2.82
CA PHE A 49 -5.99 -9.22 2.24
C PHE A 49 -6.95 -9.36 1.05
N ARG A 50 -7.96 -8.48 1.00
CA ARG A 50 -8.87 -8.36 -0.14
C ARG A 50 -8.50 -7.14 -0.98
N PHE A 51 -8.35 -7.34 -2.29
CA PHE A 51 -8.14 -6.26 -3.24
C PHE A 51 -9.48 -5.61 -3.57
N LEU A 52 -9.65 -4.36 -3.12
CA LEU A 52 -10.85 -3.59 -3.40
C LEU A 52 -10.75 -2.94 -4.79
N LYS A 53 -11.85 -2.97 -5.54
CA LYS A 53 -11.96 -2.21 -6.79
C LYS A 53 -12.00 -0.73 -6.44
N VAL A 54 -10.91 -0.02 -6.73
CA VAL A 54 -10.89 1.44 -6.60
C VAL A 54 -11.63 2.05 -7.79
N GLY A 55 -12.63 2.88 -7.51
CA GLY A 55 -13.32 3.66 -8.52
C GLY A 55 -12.43 4.82 -8.99
N THR A 56 -12.54 5.21 -10.25
CA THR A 56 -11.94 6.46 -10.74
C THR A 56 -12.75 7.64 -10.20
N ILE A 57 -12.10 8.55 -9.48
CA ILE A 57 -12.73 9.81 -9.07
C ILE A 57 -12.87 10.67 -10.33
N PRO A 58 -14.06 11.21 -10.64
CA PRO A 58 -14.26 12.10 -11.77
C PRO A 58 -13.28 13.28 -11.72
N ALA A 59 -12.69 13.67 -12.86
CA ALA A 59 -11.61 14.64 -12.95
C ALA A 59 -11.85 15.97 -12.20
N LYS A 60 -13.11 16.40 -12.09
CA LYS A 60 -13.51 17.59 -11.33
C LYS A 60 -13.22 17.47 -9.83
N ALA A 61 -13.51 16.32 -9.23
CA ALA A 61 -13.25 16.04 -7.81
C ALA A 61 -11.76 15.77 -7.52
N MET A 62 -10.97 15.38 -8.53
CA MET A 62 -9.51 15.22 -8.40
C MET A 62 -8.79 16.56 -8.14
N ASN A 63 -9.31 17.68 -8.65
CA ASN A 63 -8.73 19.01 -8.40
C ASN A 63 -8.93 19.49 -6.97
N GLU A 64 -10.04 19.13 -6.34
CA GLU A 64 -10.35 19.51 -4.95
C GLU A 64 -9.53 18.65 -3.98
N LEU A 65 -9.45 17.34 -4.21
CA LEU A 65 -8.62 16.42 -3.42
C LEU A 65 -7.11 16.69 -3.52
N LYS A 66 -6.60 17.18 -4.66
CA LYS A 66 -5.19 17.59 -4.78
C LYS A 66 -4.87 18.83 -3.96
N LYS A 67 -5.80 19.78 -3.84
CA LYS A 67 -5.62 20.98 -3.03
C LYS A 67 -5.56 20.64 -1.54
N THR A 68 -6.49 19.83 -1.05
CA THR A 68 -6.53 19.44 0.36
C THR A 68 -5.30 18.64 0.80
N ASN A 69 -4.84 17.67 0.00
CA ASN A 69 -3.61 16.93 0.30
C ASN A 69 -2.36 17.81 0.29
N LYS A 70 -2.29 18.80 -0.62
CA LYS A 70 -1.17 19.76 -0.67
C LYS A 70 -1.17 20.68 0.56
N GLU A 71 -2.35 21.13 0.99
CA GLU A 71 -2.53 21.96 2.20
C GLU A 71 -2.21 21.21 3.49
N ILE A 72 -2.58 19.93 3.60
CA ILE A 72 -2.22 19.07 4.73
C ILE A 72 -0.69 18.89 4.82
N SER A 73 -0.02 18.75 3.68
CA SER A 73 1.44 18.62 3.63
C SER A 73 2.19 19.92 3.95
N LEU A 74 1.57 21.08 3.75
CA LEU A 74 2.15 22.41 4.05
C LEU A 74 1.96 22.82 5.51
N LYS A 75 0.94 22.30 6.21
CA LYS A 75 0.67 22.58 7.63
C LYS A 75 1.52 21.75 8.61
N LYS A 76 2.33 20.81 8.12
CA LYS A 76 3.14 19.89 8.94
C LYS A 76 4.62 20.32 9.11
N ASN A 77 4.97 21.52 8.64
CA ASN A 77 6.28 22.16 8.89
C ASN A 77 6.15 23.29 9.90
#